data_AF-A0A960AID0-F1
#
_entry.id   AF-A0A960AID0-F1
#
_cell.length_a   1.000
_cell.length_b   1.000
_cell.length_c   1.000
_cell.angle_alpha   90.00
_cell.angle_beta   90.00
_cell.angle_gamma   90.00
#
_symmetry.space_group_name_H-M   'P 1'
#
loop_
_entity.id
_entity.type
_entity.pdbx_description
1 polymer ?
#
loop_
_entity_poly.entity_id
_entity_poly.type
_entity_poly.pdbx_seq_one_letter_code
_entity_poly.pdbx_strand_id
1 'polypeptide(L)'
;MKPVHDVPTIRAAEEALMAQMPEGALMQRAATGLATRTALLMRQTFGRITGLRLAVVAGSGNNGGDALFAASQLARRGVSVDILPTSDTLHEQGLRAAVGQGARIREPRRCDVVLDAVVGIGGTGPLRPAAAAIRDVVDAELTIAVDLPSGLQPDSGDVPGEVWRADHTVTFGTLKPGVVLRPDICGQVHLVDIGLDATLPPSAVHVVERSDAAGYFPRPGFEDNKYTRGVVSIAAGSQKYPGAGQLCTAGARHADVGMVRSPVGGFPDVVAADGRTDAYVVGPGLADESRLDEAVSVALASGRPAVLDAEALVKVAPGAVVITPHEGEFARLGYTPGADRIAAVRQAAADRQVVVLLKGAVTVVAAPGGEVFINTHSSPNLAAAGSGDILSGLMGGMLARHFVGRTPEVVDMARLAACAALVHGQAGELASFPATSLDIADQVAAAVAWAASG
;
A
#
# COMPACT_ATOMS: atom_id res chain seq x y z
N MET A 1 11.40 0.92 2.88
CA MET A 1 10.27 -0.01 3.09
C MET A 1 9.87 0.11 4.54
N LYS A 2 8.59 0.39 4.80
CA LYS A 2 8.07 0.50 6.17
C LYS A 2 7.56 -0.85 6.67
N PRO A 3 7.97 -1.29 7.87
CA PRO A 3 7.48 -2.55 8.42
C PRO A 3 6.01 -2.44 8.84
N VAL A 4 5.29 -3.56 8.75
CA VAL A 4 3.91 -3.73 9.19
C VAL A 4 3.87 -4.87 10.21
N HIS A 5 3.22 -4.68 11.35
CA HIS A 5 3.17 -5.69 12.41
C HIS A 5 1.73 -5.96 12.84
N ASP A 6 1.47 -7.19 13.27
CA ASP A 6 0.19 -7.57 13.86
C ASP A 6 0.07 -7.04 15.31
N VAL A 7 -1.17 -7.00 15.79
CA VAL A 7 -1.48 -6.48 17.14
C VAL A 7 -0.74 -7.24 18.25
N PRO A 8 -0.66 -8.58 18.27
CA PRO A 8 0.10 -9.30 19.30
C PRO A 8 1.57 -8.86 19.37
N THR A 9 2.23 -8.71 18.22
CA THR A 9 3.63 -8.27 18.14
C THR A 9 3.80 -6.85 18.67
N ILE A 10 2.89 -5.94 18.30
CA ILE A 10 2.91 -4.55 18.76
C ILE A 10 2.75 -4.47 20.27
N ARG A 11 1.78 -5.19 20.84
CA ARG A 11 1.54 -5.20 22.29
C ARG A 11 2.75 -5.72 23.06
N ALA A 12 3.38 -6.78 22.57
CA ALA A 12 4.60 -7.32 23.18
C ALA A 12 5.76 -6.30 23.14
N ALA A 13 5.93 -5.60 22.02
CA ALA A 13 6.95 -4.57 21.87
C ALA A 13 6.68 -3.33 22.75
N GLU A 14 5.42 -2.93 22.89
CA GLU A 14 5.00 -1.84 23.79
C GLU A 14 5.22 -2.21 25.25
N GLU A 15 4.84 -3.44 25.66
CA GLU A 15 5.05 -3.93 27.03
C GLU A 15 6.55 -3.96 27.39
N ALA A 16 7.38 -4.49 26.49
CA ALA A 16 8.83 -4.53 26.66
C ALA A 16 9.46 -3.13 26.79
N LEU A 17 8.94 -2.15 26.03
CA LEU A 17 9.41 -0.77 26.12
C LEU A 17 8.92 -0.07 27.40
N MET A 18 7.64 -0.26 27.76
CA MET A 18 7.07 0.32 28.98
C MET A 18 7.78 -0.16 30.24
N ALA A 19 8.25 -1.41 30.29
CA ALA A 19 9.04 -1.94 31.40
C ALA A 19 10.37 -1.20 31.63
N GLN A 20 10.84 -0.44 30.64
CA GLN A 20 12.11 0.31 30.67
C GLN A 20 11.89 1.83 30.83
N MET A 21 10.64 2.28 30.96
CA MET A 21 10.29 3.69 30.93
C MET A 21 9.47 4.09 32.17
N PRO A 22 9.48 5.38 32.56
CA PRO A 22 8.56 5.89 33.57
C PRO A 22 7.10 5.64 33.17
N GLU A 23 6.24 5.42 34.16
CA GLU A 23 4.80 5.21 33.95
C GLU A 23 4.20 6.35 33.11
N GLY A 24 3.39 5.99 32.10
CA GLY A 24 2.73 6.94 31.20
C GLY A 24 3.63 7.62 30.16
N ALA A 25 4.95 7.42 30.19
CA ALA A 25 5.86 8.09 29.26
C ALA A 25 5.62 7.70 27.79
N LEU A 26 5.26 6.44 27.50
CA LEU A 26 4.93 6.00 26.15
C LEU A 26 3.67 6.70 25.60
N MET A 27 2.61 6.76 26.42
CA MET A 27 1.38 7.49 26.11
C MET A 27 1.64 8.98 25.86
N GLN A 28 2.52 9.62 26.66
CA GLN A 28 2.89 11.02 26.41
C GLN A 28 3.62 11.22 25.07
N ARG A 29 4.42 10.25 24.61
CA ARG A 29 5.03 10.29 23.27
C ARG A 29 3.96 10.20 22.18
N ALA A 30 3.07 9.22 22.26
CA ALA A 30 1.95 9.06 21.33
C ALA A 30 1.07 10.32 21.27
N ALA A 31 0.62 10.82 22.43
CA ALA A 31 -0.17 12.03 22.54
C ALA A 31 0.53 13.29 21.99
N THR A 32 1.84 13.42 22.18
CA THR A 32 2.61 14.55 21.64
C THR A 32 2.75 14.47 20.12
N GLY A 33 3.01 13.28 19.59
CA GLY A 33 3.03 13.05 18.15
C GLY A 33 1.66 13.30 17.51
N LEU A 34 0.58 12.82 18.14
CA LEU A 34 -0.80 13.08 17.72
C LEU A 34 -1.11 14.58 17.72
N ALA A 35 -0.86 15.30 18.83
CA ALA A 35 -1.08 16.73 18.89
C ALA A 35 -0.28 17.51 17.82
N THR A 36 0.95 17.09 17.58
CA THR A 36 1.82 17.71 16.57
C THR A 36 1.27 17.48 15.17
N ARG A 37 0.88 16.24 14.83
CA ARG A 37 0.34 15.93 13.51
C ARG A 37 -1.02 16.57 13.28
N THR A 38 -1.92 16.52 14.25
CA THR A 38 -3.23 17.21 14.19
C THR A 38 -3.06 18.71 14.01
N ALA A 39 -2.12 19.35 14.71
CA ALA A 39 -1.81 20.77 14.51
C ALA A 39 -1.30 21.09 13.10
N LEU A 40 -0.49 20.21 12.50
CA LEU A 40 -0.02 20.38 11.12
C LEU A 40 -1.17 20.26 10.12
N LEU A 41 -2.02 19.24 10.28
CA LEU A 41 -3.20 19.05 9.43
C LEU A 41 -4.17 20.23 9.53
N MET A 42 -4.44 20.71 10.75
CA MET A 42 -5.22 21.93 10.97
C MET A 42 -4.67 23.15 10.20
N ARG A 43 -3.35 23.36 10.21
CA ARG A 43 -2.73 24.46 9.44
C ARG A 43 -2.87 24.25 7.94
N GLN A 44 -2.73 23.02 7.46
CA GLN A 44 -2.84 22.71 6.04
C GLN A 44 -4.26 22.91 5.53
N THR A 45 -5.27 22.49 6.29
CA THR A 45 -6.68 22.61 5.91
C THR A 45 -7.21 24.02 6.11
N PHE A 46 -6.95 24.65 7.26
CA PHE A 46 -7.60 25.90 7.66
C PHE A 46 -6.69 27.14 7.64
N GLY A 47 -5.40 26.99 7.36
CA GLY A 47 -4.41 28.08 7.41
C GLY A 47 -4.08 28.60 8.83
N ARG A 48 -4.67 28.01 9.88
CA ARG A 48 -4.51 28.42 11.29
C ARG A 48 -4.75 27.26 12.25
N ILE A 49 -4.51 27.50 13.55
CA ILE A 49 -4.85 26.57 14.65
C ILE A 49 -5.69 27.28 15.70
N THR A 50 -5.27 28.48 16.10
CA THR A 50 -5.94 29.25 17.15
C THR A 50 -7.37 29.59 16.75
N GLY A 51 -8.31 29.37 17.67
CA GLY A 51 -9.73 29.59 17.47
C GLY A 51 -10.48 28.43 16.80
N LEU A 52 -9.78 27.40 16.33
CA LEU A 52 -10.44 26.19 15.80
C LEU A 52 -11.11 25.40 16.94
N ARG A 53 -12.12 24.62 16.57
CA ARG A 53 -12.91 23.75 17.44
C ARG A 53 -12.59 22.29 17.14
N LEU A 54 -12.11 21.60 18.17
CA LEU A 54 -11.78 20.19 18.14
C LEU A 54 -12.82 19.41 18.95
N ALA A 55 -13.48 18.46 18.32
CA ALA A 55 -14.24 17.41 19.02
C ALA A 55 -13.34 16.19 19.24
N VAL A 56 -13.30 15.67 20.46
CA VAL A 56 -12.58 14.42 20.79
C VAL A 56 -13.60 13.36 21.15
N VAL A 57 -13.82 12.40 20.27
CA VAL A 57 -14.73 11.27 20.51
C VAL A 57 -13.94 10.18 21.22
N ALA A 58 -14.06 10.14 22.55
CA ALA A 58 -13.16 9.40 23.41
C ALA A 58 -13.81 8.14 23.98
N GLY A 59 -13.16 7.01 23.78
CA GLY A 59 -13.44 5.79 24.53
C GLY A 59 -12.74 5.75 25.89
N SER A 60 -12.98 4.67 26.64
CA SER A 60 -12.43 4.48 27.98
C SER A 60 -10.97 4.03 28.03
N GLY A 61 -10.43 3.51 26.92
CA GLY A 61 -9.09 2.92 26.87
C GLY A 61 -7.95 3.89 26.57
N ASN A 62 -6.76 3.34 26.31
CA ASN A 62 -5.54 4.11 26.03
C ASN A 62 -5.70 5.03 24.81
N ASN A 63 -6.43 4.61 23.76
CA ASN A 63 -6.66 5.44 22.58
C ASN A 63 -7.37 6.76 22.92
N GLY A 64 -8.37 6.69 23.81
CA GLY A 64 -9.03 7.87 24.35
C GLY A 64 -8.08 8.70 25.23
N GLY A 65 -7.21 8.05 26.00
CA GLY A 65 -6.14 8.69 26.76
C GLY A 65 -5.17 9.51 25.91
N ASP A 66 -4.66 8.93 24.82
CA ASP A 66 -3.76 9.59 23.86
C ASP A 66 -4.41 10.84 23.28
N ALA A 67 -5.67 10.74 22.86
CA ALA A 67 -6.43 11.85 22.30
C ALA A 67 -6.72 12.95 23.33
N LEU A 68 -7.05 12.60 24.57
CA LEU A 68 -7.29 13.57 25.64
C LEU A 68 -6.02 14.33 26.03
N PHE A 69 -4.87 13.65 26.14
CA PHE A 69 -3.60 14.32 26.35
C PHE A 69 -3.21 15.20 25.15
N ALA A 70 -3.40 14.71 23.92
CA ALA A 70 -3.15 15.51 22.72
C ALA A 70 -4.03 16.78 22.69
N ALA A 71 -5.31 16.64 23.06
CA ALA A 71 -6.25 17.74 23.14
C ALA A 71 -5.87 18.76 24.21
N SER A 72 -5.32 18.34 25.36
CA SER A 72 -4.73 19.24 26.35
C SER A 72 -3.60 20.10 25.74
N GLN A 73 -2.73 19.50 24.92
CA GLN A 73 -1.66 20.24 24.24
C GLN A 73 -2.18 21.22 23.18
N LEU A 74 -3.21 20.83 22.44
CA LEU A 74 -3.86 21.69 21.44
C LEU A 74 -4.63 22.84 22.09
N ALA A 75 -5.31 22.59 23.22
CA ALA A 75 -6.00 23.61 23.99
C ALA A 75 -5.05 24.72 24.46
N ARG A 76 -3.84 24.37 24.93
CA ARG A 76 -2.77 25.33 25.25
C ARG A 76 -2.36 26.22 24.08
N ARG A 77 -2.62 25.80 22.83
CA ARG A 77 -2.34 26.56 21.60
C ARG A 77 -3.56 27.35 21.10
N GLY A 78 -4.61 27.45 21.92
CA GLY A 78 -5.82 28.22 21.64
C GLY A 78 -6.87 27.49 20.81
N VAL A 79 -6.84 26.16 20.77
CA VAL A 79 -7.92 25.33 20.21
C VAL A 79 -9.02 25.18 21.26
N SER A 80 -10.28 25.39 20.87
CA SER A 80 -11.43 25.09 21.73
C SER A 80 -11.72 23.59 21.66
N VAL A 81 -11.66 22.88 22.78
CA VAL A 81 -11.85 21.42 22.83
C VAL A 81 -13.17 21.04 23.47
N ASP A 82 -13.96 20.26 22.76
CA ASP A 82 -15.13 19.55 23.29
C ASP A 82 -14.83 18.05 23.36
N ILE A 83 -15.19 17.42 24.47
CA ILE A 83 -15.00 15.97 24.72
C ILE A 83 -16.36 15.30 24.60
N LEU A 84 -16.43 14.27 23.75
CA LEU A 84 -17.63 13.48 23.46
C LEU A 84 -17.38 12.04 23.94
N PRO A 85 -17.78 11.68 25.18
CA PRO A 85 -17.55 10.35 25.73
C PRO A 85 -18.42 9.31 25.04
N THR A 86 -17.87 8.13 24.74
CA THR A 86 -18.65 7.00 24.20
C THR A 86 -18.96 5.93 25.24
N SER A 87 -18.57 6.16 26.50
CA SER A 87 -18.79 5.30 27.66
C SER A 87 -18.83 6.12 28.94
N ASP A 88 -19.32 5.51 30.02
CA ASP A 88 -19.39 6.15 31.35
C ASP A 88 -18.01 6.45 31.95
N THR A 89 -16.97 5.76 31.48
CA THR A 89 -15.60 5.95 31.91
C THR A 89 -14.74 6.54 30.80
N LEU A 90 -13.80 7.38 31.20
CA LEU A 90 -12.74 7.94 30.36
C LEU A 90 -11.39 7.77 31.04
N HIS A 91 -10.31 7.87 30.27
CA HIS A 91 -8.96 7.87 30.82
C HIS A 91 -8.75 9.06 31.76
N GLU A 92 -8.66 8.79 33.06
CA GLU A 92 -8.80 9.79 34.13
C GLU A 92 -7.74 10.91 34.07
N GLN A 93 -6.46 10.53 33.92
CA GLN A 93 -5.38 11.51 33.89
C GLN A 93 -5.43 12.39 32.63
N GLY A 94 -5.79 11.80 31.49
CA GLY A 94 -5.94 12.51 30.23
C GLY A 94 -7.10 13.50 30.29
N LEU A 95 -8.24 13.07 30.85
CA LEU A 95 -9.40 13.94 31.06
C LEU A 95 -9.05 15.12 31.98
N ARG A 96 -8.39 14.86 33.13
CA ARG A 96 -7.92 15.93 34.03
C ARG A 96 -7.00 16.92 33.32
N ALA A 97 -6.07 16.42 32.50
CA ALA A 97 -5.16 17.28 31.74
C ALA A 97 -5.90 18.15 30.70
N ALA A 98 -6.87 17.59 29.97
CA ALA A 98 -7.65 18.33 28.98
C ALA A 98 -8.55 19.39 29.64
N VAL A 99 -9.29 19.02 30.68
CA VAL A 99 -10.18 19.92 31.42
C VAL A 99 -9.38 21.03 32.11
N GLY A 100 -8.19 20.71 32.64
CA GLY A 100 -7.27 21.71 33.21
C GLY A 100 -6.80 22.76 32.21
N GLN A 101 -6.91 22.49 30.91
CA GLN A 101 -6.63 23.45 29.82
C GLN A 101 -7.90 24.04 29.18
N GLY A 102 -9.06 23.86 29.83
CA GLY A 102 -10.33 24.46 29.42
C GLY A 102 -11.18 23.61 28.49
N ALA A 103 -10.81 22.35 28.21
CA ALA A 103 -11.67 21.41 27.49
C ALA A 103 -12.96 21.13 28.28
N ARG A 104 -14.06 20.84 27.59
CA ARG A 104 -15.38 20.64 28.22
C ARG A 104 -16.08 19.40 27.66
N ILE A 105 -16.73 18.64 28.54
CA ILE A 105 -17.68 17.60 28.12
C ILE A 105 -18.98 18.28 27.69
N ARG A 106 -19.42 18.05 26.46
CA ARG A 106 -20.61 18.69 25.87
C ARG A 106 -21.26 17.76 24.85
N GLU A 107 -22.49 18.08 24.46
CA GLU A 107 -23.15 17.41 23.33
C GLU A 107 -22.44 17.71 22.00
N PRO A 108 -22.52 16.77 21.02
CA PRO A 108 -22.01 16.97 19.67
C PRO A 108 -22.56 18.26 19.05
N ARG A 109 -21.66 19.02 18.42
CA ARG A 109 -21.96 20.26 17.71
C ARG A 109 -21.01 20.41 16.54
N ARG A 110 -21.35 21.27 15.57
CA ARG A 110 -20.45 21.64 14.48
C ARG A 110 -19.06 21.99 15.00
N CYS A 111 -18.04 21.37 14.44
CA CYS A 111 -16.64 21.57 14.78
C CYS A 111 -15.80 21.64 13.50
N ASP A 112 -14.55 22.10 13.63
CA ASP A 112 -13.65 22.16 12.48
C ASP A 112 -12.95 20.80 12.30
N VAL A 113 -12.58 20.16 13.42
CA VAL A 113 -11.87 18.88 13.45
C VAL A 113 -12.52 17.92 14.44
N VAL A 114 -12.62 16.65 14.07
CA VAL A 114 -12.97 15.55 14.99
C VAL A 114 -11.82 14.55 15.08
N LEU A 115 -11.52 14.10 16.30
CA LEU A 115 -10.69 12.92 16.56
C LEU A 115 -11.57 11.73 16.87
N ASP A 116 -11.50 10.69 16.04
CA ASP A 116 -11.99 9.36 16.40
C ASP A 116 -10.96 8.66 17.28
N ALA A 117 -11.23 8.62 18.58
CA ALA A 117 -10.41 8.00 19.61
C ALA A 117 -11.21 7.00 20.44
N VAL A 118 -12.18 6.32 19.82
CA VAL A 118 -13.07 5.37 20.51
C VAL A 118 -12.31 4.09 20.86
N VAL A 119 -11.69 3.44 19.87
CA VAL A 119 -10.86 2.24 20.07
C VAL A 119 -9.69 2.23 19.08
N GLY A 120 -8.51 1.83 19.54
CA GLY A 120 -7.35 1.53 18.68
C GLY A 120 -7.19 0.02 18.47
N ILE A 121 -5.96 -0.50 18.50
CA ILE A 121 -5.65 -1.95 18.45
C ILE A 121 -6.29 -2.82 19.56
N GLY A 122 -6.93 -2.21 20.55
CA GLY A 122 -7.69 -2.87 21.61
C GLY A 122 -9.12 -3.27 21.22
N GLY A 123 -9.67 -2.66 20.18
CA GLY A 123 -11.06 -2.87 19.75
C GLY A 123 -11.23 -4.07 18.83
N THR A 124 -12.34 -4.77 18.98
CA THR A 124 -12.82 -5.77 18.01
C THR A 124 -14.29 -5.53 17.70
N GLY A 125 -14.65 -5.78 16.44
CA GLY A 125 -16.03 -5.72 15.96
C GLY A 125 -16.43 -4.34 15.43
N PRO A 126 -17.71 -4.15 15.09
CA PRO A 126 -18.21 -2.89 14.56
C PRO A 126 -18.26 -1.80 15.62
N LEU A 127 -18.43 -0.56 15.15
CA LEU A 127 -18.64 0.61 16.01
C LEU A 127 -19.84 0.39 16.95
N ARG A 128 -19.65 0.67 18.24
CA ARG A 128 -20.72 0.51 19.25
C ARG A 128 -21.80 1.59 19.07
N PRO A 129 -23.07 1.33 19.45
CA PRO A 129 -24.18 2.26 19.21
C PRO A 129 -23.95 3.69 19.71
N ALA A 130 -23.33 3.88 20.89
CA ALA A 130 -23.04 5.22 21.40
C ALA A 130 -22.05 6.00 20.52
N ALA A 131 -21.01 5.32 20.02
CA ALA A 131 -20.04 5.92 19.12
C ALA A 131 -20.62 6.17 17.73
N ALA A 132 -21.46 5.26 17.22
CA ALA A 132 -22.20 5.44 15.97
C ALA A 132 -23.13 6.65 16.03
N ALA A 133 -23.90 6.79 17.12
CA ALA A 133 -24.78 7.93 17.31
C ALA A 133 -24.02 9.27 17.32
N ILE A 134 -22.81 9.31 17.89
CA ILE A 134 -21.95 10.50 17.85
C ILE A 134 -21.41 10.74 16.43
N ARG A 135 -20.90 9.70 15.75
CA ARG A 135 -20.42 9.79 14.36
C ARG A 135 -21.48 10.42 13.44
N ASP A 136 -22.73 10.00 13.60
CA ASP A 136 -23.82 10.41 12.71
C ASP A 136 -24.26 11.87 12.88
N VAL A 137 -23.94 12.50 14.02
CA VAL A 137 -24.34 13.89 14.31
C VAL A 137 -23.16 14.86 14.37
N VAL A 138 -21.92 14.37 14.44
CA VAL A 138 -20.73 15.22 14.39
C VAL A 138 -20.51 15.69 12.96
N ASP A 139 -20.72 16.99 12.76
CA ASP A 139 -20.38 17.70 11.53
C ASP A 139 -18.98 18.33 11.68
N ALA A 140 -18.01 17.78 10.97
CA ALA A 140 -16.61 18.19 10.96
C ALA A 140 -16.08 18.27 9.53
N GLU A 141 -15.26 19.29 9.23
CA GLU A 141 -14.60 19.44 7.93
C GLU A 141 -13.35 18.54 7.81
N LEU A 142 -12.77 18.14 8.94
CA LEU A 142 -11.60 17.27 9.01
C LEU A 142 -11.78 16.16 10.06
N THR A 143 -11.77 14.91 9.61
CA THR A 143 -11.85 13.72 10.47
C THR A 143 -10.49 13.03 10.56
N ILE A 144 -10.00 12.86 11.79
CA ILE A 144 -8.72 12.20 12.06
C ILE A 144 -8.96 10.99 12.97
N ALA A 145 -8.59 9.81 12.50
CA ALA A 145 -8.56 8.62 13.34
C ALA A 145 -7.27 8.57 14.18
N VAL A 146 -7.42 8.24 15.46
CA VAL A 146 -6.33 8.03 16.40
C VAL A 146 -5.99 6.55 16.44
N ASP A 147 -4.74 6.23 16.10
CA ASP A 147 -4.18 4.90 15.88
C ASP A 147 -4.73 4.15 14.65
N LEU A 148 -6.06 3.97 14.62
CA LEU A 148 -6.82 3.25 13.61
C LEU A 148 -8.30 3.70 13.66
N PRO A 149 -9.01 3.84 12.52
CA PRO A 149 -10.43 4.14 12.54
C PRO A 149 -11.25 3.09 13.30
N SER A 150 -12.09 3.55 14.22
CA SER A 150 -12.89 2.69 15.08
C SER A 150 -13.91 1.88 14.28
N GLY A 151 -13.92 0.56 14.49
CA GLY A 151 -14.73 -0.41 13.73
C GLY A 151 -13.97 -1.14 12.62
N LEU A 152 -12.74 -0.73 12.32
CA LEU A 152 -11.82 -1.44 11.43
C LEU A 152 -11.08 -2.55 12.19
N GLN A 153 -10.91 -3.73 11.58
CA GLN A 153 -10.07 -4.79 12.18
C GLN A 153 -8.59 -4.48 11.96
N PRO A 154 -7.76 -4.40 13.03
CA PRO A 154 -6.37 -4.00 12.91
C PRO A 154 -5.49 -4.94 12.08
N ASP A 155 -5.72 -6.25 12.14
CA ASP A 155 -4.84 -7.27 11.54
C ASP A 155 -5.26 -7.71 10.14
N SER A 156 -6.53 -7.48 9.75
CA SER A 156 -7.06 -7.94 8.45
C SER A 156 -7.53 -6.82 7.54
N GLY A 157 -7.91 -5.66 8.10
CA GLY A 157 -8.59 -4.60 7.34
C GLY A 157 -10.07 -4.87 7.08
N ASP A 158 -10.62 -5.94 7.66
CA ASP A 158 -12.04 -6.27 7.60
C ASP A 158 -12.89 -5.22 8.33
N VAL A 159 -14.12 -5.07 7.86
CA VAL A 159 -15.11 -4.16 8.42
C VAL A 159 -16.42 -4.92 8.61
N PRO A 160 -16.61 -5.56 9.78
CA PRO A 160 -17.75 -6.45 10.02
C PRO A 160 -19.09 -5.70 10.17
N GLY A 161 -19.08 -4.37 10.16
CA GLY A 161 -20.27 -3.54 10.24
C GLY A 161 -19.93 -2.06 10.19
N GLU A 162 -20.46 -1.28 11.14
CA GLU A 162 -20.21 0.15 11.17
C GLU A 162 -18.77 0.52 11.49
N VAL A 163 -18.26 1.55 10.82
CA VAL A 163 -16.88 2.03 10.93
C VAL A 163 -16.85 3.55 10.85
N TRP A 164 -15.85 4.17 11.47
CA TRP A 164 -15.51 5.57 11.23
C TRP A 164 -14.67 5.69 9.96
N ARG A 165 -15.00 6.60 9.05
CA ARG A 165 -14.12 6.94 7.92
C ARG A 165 -13.37 8.22 8.25
N ALA A 166 -12.07 8.24 8.01
CA ALA A 166 -11.21 9.37 8.30
C ALA A 166 -10.55 9.91 7.04
N ASP A 167 -10.33 11.23 7.00
CA ASP A 167 -9.49 11.88 5.99
C ASP A 167 -8.01 11.57 6.24
N HIS A 168 -7.67 11.39 7.53
CA HIS A 168 -6.33 11.04 7.98
C HIS A 168 -6.36 10.03 9.13
N THR A 169 -5.39 9.13 9.16
CA THR A 169 -5.12 8.27 10.32
C THR A 169 -3.75 8.59 10.88
N VAL A 170 -3.66 8.89 12.17
CA VAL A 170 -2.38 9.05 12.87
C VAL A 170 -2.11 7.79 13.68
N THR A 171 -1.19 6.95 13.20
CA THR A 171 -0.87 5.65 13.81
C THR A 171 0.50 5.69 14.50
N PHE A 172 0.71 4.81 15.48
CA PHE A 172 1.88 4.89 16.37
C PHE A 172 2.81 3.68 16.25
N GLY A 173 4.12 3.94 16.31
CA GLY A 173 5.19 2.96 16.43
C GLY A 173 5.49 2.19 15.15
N THR A 174 4.48 1.50 14.62
CA THR A 174 4.57 0.75 13.35
C THR A 174 3.23 0.78 12.62
N LEU A 175 3.26 0.48 11.32
CA LEU A 175 2.04 0.26 10.55
C LEU A 175 1.36 -1.05 10.98
N LYS A 176 0.04 -1.10 10.82
CA LYS A 176 -0.81 -2.28 11.03
C LYS A 176 -1.44 -2.69 9.70
N PRO A 177 -1.69 -4.00 9.46
CA PRO A 177 -2.29 -4.46 8.21
C PRO A 177 -3.58 -3.72 7.84
N GLY A 178 -4.52 -3.57 8.78
CA GLY A 178 -5.80 -2.92 8.53
C GLY A 178 -5.66 -1.47 8.10
N VAL A 179 -4.70 -0.74 8.66
CA VAL A 179 -4.41 0.65 8.30
C VAL A 179 -3.95 0.77 6.85
N VAL A 180 -3.08 -0.15 6.41
CA VAL A 180 -2.46 -0.08 5.06
C VAL A 180 -3.34 -0.69 3.97
N LEU A 181 -4.24 -1.61 4.33
CA LEU A 181 -5.14 -2.27 3.38
C LEU A 181 -6.40 -1.46 3.06
N ARG A 182 -6.74 -0.44 3.86
CA ARG A 182 -7.98 0.33 3.75
C ARG A 182 -7.76 1.84 3.57
N PRO A 183 -7.09 2.29 2.50
CA PRO A 183 -6.95 3.72 2.23
C PRO A 183 -8.31 4.42 2.04
N ASP A 184 -9.36 3.71 1.65
CA ASP A 184 -10.73 4.24 1.54
C ASP A 184 -11.36 4.61 2.90
N ILE A 185 -10.88 4.02 4.01
CA ILE A 185 -11.35 4.28 5.38
C ILE A 185 -10.35 5.11 6.15
N CYS A 186 -9.07 4.80 6.02
CA CYS A 186 -8.00 5.41 6.80
C CYS A 186 -7.57 6.78 6.26
N GLY A 187 -7.93 7.09 5.00
CA GLY A 187 -7.44 8.26 4.30
C GLY A 187 -5.92 8.26 4.22
N GLN A 188 -5.30 9.44 4.34
CA GLN A 188 -3.84 9.53 4.36
C GLN A 188 -3.29 9.15 5.73
N VAL A 189 -2.41 8.14 5.75
CA VAL A 189 -1.82 7.59 6.97
C VAL A 189 -0.53 8.33 7.35
N HIS A 190 -0.40 8.65 8.63
CA HIS A 190 0.77 9.30 9.23
C HIS A 190 1.30 8.43 10.36
N LEU A 191 2.54 7.96 10.24
CA LEU A 191 3.20 7.19 11.29
C LEU A 191 3.95 8.11 12.24
N VAL A 192 3.61 8.05 13.52
CA VAL A 192 4.32 8.70 14.62
C VAL A 192 5.25 7.66 15.27
N ASP A 193 6.55 7.95 15.25
CA ASP A 193 7.52 7.17 16.00
C ASP A 193 7.38 7.43 17.51
N ILE A 194 7.21 6.35 18.28
CA ILE A 194 7.14 6.36 19.75
C ILE A 194 8.30 5.59 20.40
N GLY A 195 9.24 5.10 19.59
CA GLY A 195 10.48 4.45 20.01
C GLY A 195 10.42 2.93 20.10
N LEU A 196 9.62 2.25 19.26
CA LEU A 196 9.48 0.78 19.27
C LEU A 196 10.57 0.03 18.49
N ASP A 197 11.45 0.71 17.75
CA ASP A 197 12.42 0.06 16.84
C ASP A 197 13.30 -0.98 17.53
N ALA A 198 13.69 -0.74 18.79
CA ALA A 198 14.54 -1.67 19.55
C ALA A 198 13.79 -2.87 20.13
N THR A 199 12.46 -2.82 20.20
CA THR A 199 11.61 -3.87 20.79
C THR A 199 10.76 -4.62 19.76
N LEU A 200 10.62 -4.09 18.55
CA LEU A 200 9.98 -4.78 17.44
C LEU A 200 10.92 -5.81 16.81
N PRO A 201 10.43 -7.03 16.51
CA PRO A 201 11.17 -7.98 15.69
C PRO A 201 11.21 -7.54 14.22
N PRO A 202 12.04 -8.17 13.37
CA PRO A 202 11.94 -8.00 11.92
C PRO A 202 10.54 -8.39 11.42
N SER A 203 9.97 -7.59 10.52
CA SER A 203 8.67 -7.89 9.91
C SER A 203 8.81 -8.76 8.66
N ALA A 204 7.83 -9.62 8.41
CA ALA A 204 7.64 -10.29 7.12
C ALA A 204 6.77 -9.46 6.15
N VAL A 205 6.15 -8.37 6.59
CA VAL A 205 5.21 -7.56 5.80
C VAL A 205 5.71 -6.12 5.75
N HIS A 206 5.79 -5.56 4.54
CA HIS A 206 6.30 -4.20 4.34
C HIS A 206 5.44 -3.41 3.37
N VAL A 207 5.34 -2.10 3.60
CA VAL A 207 4.86 -1.16 2.58
C VAL A 207 6.06 -0.64 1.79
N VAL A 208 5.96 -0.69 0.47
CA VAL A 208 6.99 -0.14 -0.42
C VAL A 208 6.90 1.38 -0.48
N GLU A 209 8.05 2.02 -0.50
CA GLU A 209 8.20 3.48 -0.59
C GLU A 209 8.98 3.85 -1.84
N ARG A 210 8.86 5.12 -2.24
CA ARG A 210 9.58 5.68 -3.39
C ARG A 210 11.08 5.37 -3.35
N SER A 211 11.72 5.52 -2.20
CA SER A 211 13.15 5.27 -2.01
C SER A 211 13.54 3.80 -2.26
N ASP A 212 12.62 2.86 -2.11
CA ASP A 212 12.87 1.44 -2.38
C ASP A 212 12.92 1.16 -3.88
N ALA A 213 12.14 1.90 -4.67
CA ALA A 213 12.12 1.78 -6.12
C ALA A 213 13.38 2.37 -6.78
N ALA A 214 14.01 3.36 -6.15
CA ALA A 214 15.18 4.05 -6.69
C ALA A 214 16.33 3.08 -7.04
N GLY A 215 16.55 2.06 -6.22
CA GLY A 215 17.59 1.04 -6.42
C GLY A 215 17.40 0.14 -7.65
N TYR A 216 16.18 0.11 -8.24
CA TYR A 216 15.88 -0.71 -9.41
C TYR A 216 16.05 0.01 -10.75
N PHE A 217 16.39 1.30 -10.73
CA PHE A 217 16.62 2.11 -11.94
C PHE A 217 18.02 2.73 -11.95
N PRO A 218 19.08 1.89 -12.02
CA PRO A 218 20.44 2.40 -12.07
C PRO A 218 20.68 3.19 -13.36
N ARG A 219 21.11 4.45 -13.25
CA ARG A 219 21.42 5.27 -14.43
C ARG A 219 22.49 4.58 -15.30
N PRO A 220 22.31 4.49 -16.63
CA PRO A 220 23.29 3.88 -17.51
C PRO A 220 24.66 4.56 -17.45
N GLY A 221 25.72 3.75 -17.40
CA GLY A 221 27.12 4.19 -17.46
C GLY A 221 27.74 4.10 -18.86
N PHE A 222 28.95 4.62 -19.05
CA PHE A 222 29.65 4.59 -20.34
C PHE A 222 30.00 3.18 -20.85
N GLU A 223 30.07 2.20 -19.96
CA GLU A 223 30.37 0.79 -20.30
C GLU A 223 29.10 -0.02 -20.62
N ASP A 224 27.91 0.55 -20.39
CA ASP A 224 26.66 -0.15 -20.63
C ASP A 224 26.36 -0.31 -22.12
N ASN A 225 25.80 -1.46 -22.46
CA ASN A 225 25.23 -1.75 -23.77
C ASN A 225 23.87 -2.43 -23.63
N LYS A 226 23.21 -2.67 -24.78
CA LYS A 226 21.87 -3.27 -24.83
C LYS A 226 21.76 -4.64 -24.12
N TYR A 227 22.86 -5.34 -23.89
CA TYR A 227 22.87 -6.64 -23.21
C TYR A 227 23.25 -6.55 -21.73
N THR A 228 24.08 -5.59 -21.31
CA THR A 228 24.37 -5.38 -19.86
C THR A 228 23.18 -4.76 -19.13
N ARG A 229 22.32 -4.05 -19.87
CA ARG A 229 21.04 -3.50 -19.39
C ARG A 229 19.86 -4.48 -19.52
N GLY A 230 20.11 -5.69 -19.98
CA GLY A 230 19.14 -6.78 -20.02
C GLY A 230 18.19 -6.75 -21.20
N VAL A 231 17.63 -7.92 -21.49
CA VAL A 231 16.68 -8.14 -22.59
C VAL A 231 15.39 -8.75 -22.06
N VAL A 232 14.27 -8.09 -22.29
CA VAL A 232 12.94 -8.64 -21.99
C VAL A 232 12.29 -9.15 -23.27
N SER A 233 11.71 -10.35 -23.23
CA SER A 233 10.94 -10.92 -24.33
C SER A 233 9.47 -11.03 -23.97
N ILE A 234 8.62 -10.47 -24.83
CA ILE A 234 7.19 -10.32 -24.61
C ILE A 234 6.43 -11.23 -25.58
N ALA A 235 5.69 -12.19 -25.05
CA ALA A 235 4.69 -12.99 -25.75
C ALA A 235 3.30 -12.48 -25.35
N ALA A 236 2.89 -11.40 -25.99
CA ALA A 236 1.61 -10.73 -25.75
C ALA A 236 0.99 -10.27 -27.08
N GLY A 237 -0.33 -10.11 -27.07
CA GLY A 237 -1.11 -9.66 -28.21
C GLY A 237 -1.51 -10.79 -29.18
N SER A 238 -2.65 -10.56 -29.82
CA SER A 238 -3.22 -11.43 -30.85
C SER A 238 -3.97 -10.58 -31.87
N GLN A 239 -4.48 -11.20 -32.94
CA GLN A 239 -5.37 -10.50 -33.87
C GLN A 239 -6.64 -9.97 -33.17
N LYS A 240 -7.12 -10.68 -32.14
CA LYS A 240 -8.31 -10.29 -31.37
C LYS A 240 -8.01 -9.19 -30.35
N TYR A 241 -6.83 -9.22 -29.73
CA TYR A 241 -6.41 -8.28 -28.68
C TYR A 241 -5.04 -7.66 -28.98
N PRO A 242 -4.89 -6.90 -30.07
CA PRO A 242 -3.59 -6.31 -30.43
C PRO A 242 -3.14 -5.24 -29.42
N GLY A 243 -4.09 -4.52 -28.82
CA GLY A 243 -3.80 -3.44 -27.87
C GLY A 243 -3.08 -3.89 -26.61
N ALA A 244 -3.37 -5.10 -26.10
CA ALA A 244 -2.72 -5.62 -24.90
C ALA A 244 -1.20 -5.80 -25.10
N GLY A 245 -0.81 -6.33 -26.26
CA GLY A 245 0.60 -6.47 -26.61
C GLY A 245 1.29 -5.11 -26.83
N GLN A 246 0.58 -4.12 -27.38
CA GLN A 246 1.10 -2.75 -27.54
C GLN A 246 1.34 -2.07 -26.19
N LEU A 247 0.37 -2.13 -25.27
CA LEU A 247 0.46 -1.55 -23.93
C LEU A 247 1.54 -2.23 -23.09
N CYS A 248 1.63 -3.56 -23.16
CA CYS A 248 2.69 -4.32 -22.52
C CYS A 248 4.07 -3.92 -23.05
N THR A 249 4.21 -3.81 -24.37
CA THR A 249 5.47 -3.37 -24.99
C THR A 249 5.81 -1.93 -24.60
N ALA A 250 4.82 -1.03 -24.53
CA ALA A 250 5.02 0.37 -24.10
C ALA A 250 5.54 0.46 -22.65
N GLY A 251 4.96 -0.31 -21.72
CA GLY A 251 5.43 -0.36 -20.33
C GLY A 251 6.87 -0.85 -20.22
N ALA A 252 7.23 -1.91 -20.96
CA ALA A 252 8.57 -2.49 -20.93
C ALA A 252 9.67 -1.54 -21.44
N ARG A 253 9.38 -0.75 -22.49
CA ARG A 253 10.34 0.19 -23.11
C ARG A 253 10.85 1.25 -22.14
N HIS A 254 10.08 1.58 -21.12
CA HIS A 254 10.43 2.60 -20.13
C HIS A 254 11.02 2.03 -18.83
N ALA A 255 11.19 0.71 -18.74
CA ALA A 255 11.68 0.00 -17.56
C ALA A 255 13.22 0.02 -17.35
N ASP A 256 13.94 0.95 -17.98
CA ASP A 256 15.43 0.97 -18.06
C ASP A 256 16.05 -0.33 -18.63
N VAL A 257 15.30 -1.08 -19.44
CA VAL A 257 15.81 -2.29 -20.10
C VAL A 257 16.62 -1.96 -21.35
N GLY A 258 17.66 -2.74 -21.63
CA GLY A 258 18.55 -2.52 -22.76
C GLY A 258 17.95 -2.86 -24.12
N MET A 259 17.03 -3.82 -24.16
CA MET A 259 16.34 -4.23 -25.38
C MET A 259 14.99 -4.89 -25.05
N VAL A 260 13.95 -4.51 -25.80
CA VAL A 260 12.62 -5.14 -25.74
C VAL A 260 12.43 -5.98 -27.00
N ARG A 261 12.01 -7.24 -26.81
CA ARG A 261 11.56 -8.12 -27.89
C ARG A 261 10.06 -8.31 -27.81
N SER A 262 9.37 -8.09 -28.93
CA SER A 262 7.92 -8.26 -28.99
C SER A 262 7.50 -8.55 -30.43
N PRO A 263 6.56 -9.48 -30.66
CA PRO A 263 5.99 -9.72 -31.99
C PRO A 263 5.09 -8.56 -32.45
N VAL A 264 4.77 -7.62 -31.55
CA VAL A 264 3.89 -6.49 -31.82
C VAL A 264 4.69 -5.32 -32.38
N GLY A 265 4.26 -4.80 -33.54
CA GLY A 265 4.82 -3.61 -34.17
C GLY A 265 4.30 -2.29 -33.57
N GLY A 266 4.79 -1.17 -34.09
CA GLY A 266 4.38 0.18 -33.68
C GLY A 266 5.42 0.96 -32.89
N PHE A 267 6.54 0.32 -32.54
CA PHE A 267 7.65 0.94 -31.82
C PHE A 267 8.97 0.68 -32.59
N PRO A 268 9.65 1.71 -33.12
CA PRO A 268 10.82 1.53 -33.98
C PRO A 268 12.06 1.00 -33.24
N ASP A 269 12.06 1.10 -31.92
CA ASP A 269 13.09 0.65 -30.98
C ASP A 269 12.85 -0.77 -30.44
N VAL A 270 11.80 -1.47 -30.90
CA VAL A 270 11.46 -2.84 -30.48
C VAL A 270 11.90 -3.85 -31.54
N VAL A 271 12.47 -4.97 -31.08
CA VAL A 271 12.99 -6.02 -31.96
C VAL A 271 11.98 -7.16 -32.08
N ALA A 272 11.51 -7.44 -33.28
CA ALA A 272 10.55 -8.52 -33.53
C ALA A 272 11.18 -9.93 -33.57
N ALA A 273 12.49 -10.03 -33.72
CA ALA A 273 13.21 -11.30 -33.82
C ALA A 273 13.56 -11.89 -32.45
N ASP A 274 13.53 -13.21 -32.37
CA ASP A 274 13.97 -13.97 -31.21
C ASP A 274 15.46 -13.83 -30.92
N GLY A 275 15.86 -14.19 -29.69
CA GLY A 275 17.26 -14.28 -29.32
C GLY A 275 17.46 -14.28 -27.81
N ARG A 276 18.63 -13.81 -27.37
CA ARG A 276 18.95 -13.66 -25.95
C ARG A 276 17.80 -13.00 -25.20
N THR A 277 17.44 -13.58 -24.07
CA THR A 277 16.38 -13.13 -23.16
C THR A 277 16.88 -13.28 -21.73
N ASP A 278 16.69 -12.24 -20.91
CA ASP A 278 17.04 -12.21 -19.50
C ASP A 278 15.77 -12.24 -18.61
N ALA A 279 14.59 -11.85 -19.12
CA ALA A 279 13.27 -12.15 -18.51
C ALA A 279 12.15 -12.23 -19.56
N TYR A 280 11.04 -12.90 -19.21
CA TYR A 280 9.88 -13.09 -20.07
C TYR A 280 8.63 -12.40 -19.52
N VAL A 281 7.74 -11.94 -20.42
CA VAL A 281 6.36 -11.57 -20.11
C VAL A 281 5.44 -12.35 -21.04
N VAL A 282 4.50 -13.10 -20.49
CA VAL A 282 3.61 -13.98 -21.26
C VAL A 282 2.17 -13.80 -20.82
N GLY A 283 1.26 -13.72 -21.77
CA GLY A 283 -0.18 -13.81 -21.50
C GLY A 283 -1.02 -12.65 -22.02
N PRO A 284 -0.70 -11.36 -21.77
CA PRO A 284 -1.58 -10.24 -22.11
C PRO A 284 -2.14 -10.29 -23.54
N GLY A 285 -3.44 -10.56 -23.68
CA GLY A 285 -4.13 -10.64 -24.96
C GLY A 285 -3.71 -11.79 -25.89
N LEU A 286 -3.03 -12.81 -25.36
CA LEU A 286 -2.57 -13.98 -26.12
C LEU A 286 -3.69 -15.04 -26.17
N ALA A 287 -4.65 -14.83 -27.07
CA ALA A 287 -5.88 -15.64 -27.17
C ALA A 287 -5.71 -17.02 -27.85
N ASP A 288 -4.58 -17.26 -28.52
CA ASP A 288 -4.31 -18.54 -29.19
C ASP A 288 -3.66 -19.51 -28.20
N GLU A 289 -4.35 -20.62 -27.91
CA GLU A 289 -3.92 -21.57 -26.88
C GLU A 289 -2.57 -22.23 -27.22
N SER A 290 -2.32 -22.56 -28.49
CA SER A 290 -1.07 -23.19 -28.91
C SER A 290 0.14 -22.26 -28.73
N ARG A 291 -0.02 -20.98 -29.10
CA ARG A 291 1.01 -19.96 -28.91
C ARG A 291 1.23 -19.64 -27.44
N LEU A 292 0.16 -19.65 -26.64
CA LEU A 292 0.23 -19.46 -25.20
C LEU A 292 1.01 -20.61 -24.53
N ASP A 293 0.71 -21.86 -24.89
CA ASP A 293 1.41 -23.04 -24.38
C ASP A 293 2.89 -23.03 -24.73
N GLU A 294 3.22 -22.74 -25.99
CA GLU A 294 4.60 -22.62 -26.44
C GLU A 294 5.35 -21.52 -25.66
N ALA A 295 4.77 -20.32 -25.56
CA ALA A 295 5.41 -19.20 -24.88
C ALA A 295 5.62 -19.46 -23.39
N VAL A 296 4.64 -20.04 -22.70
CA VAL A 296 4.78 -20.43 -21.29
C VAL A 296 5.85 -21.52 -21.13
N SER A 297 5.84 -22.54 -21.99
CA SER A 297 6.83 -23.62 -21.95
C SER A 297 8.26 -23.08 -22.12
N VAL A 298 8.48 -22.20 -23.10
CA VAL A 298 9.79 -21.56 -23.33
C VAL A 298 10.22 -20.72 -22.13
N ALA A 299 9.31 -19.89 -21.58
CA ALA A 299 9.62 -19.05 -20.43
C ALA A 299 10.02 -19.89 -19.21
N LEU A 300 9.24 -20.92 -18.87
CA LEU A 300 9.50 -21.79 -17.71
C LEU A 300 10.78 -22.63 -17.89
N ALA A 301 11.01 -23.19 -19.08
CA ALA A 301 12.20 -24.00 -19.37
C ALA A 301 13.50 -23.18 -19.32
N SER A 302 13.42 -21.86 -19.51
CA SER A 302 14.60 -20.98 -19.49
C SER A 302 15.24 -20.81 -18.11
N GLY A 303 14.48 -21.04 -17.03
CA GLY A 303 14.89 -20.71 -15.65
C GLY A 303 15.09 -19.22 -15.38
N ARG A 304 14.74 -18.33 -16.33
CA ARG A 304 14.78 -16.88 -16.17
C ARG A 304 13.51 -16.37 -15.47
N PRO A 305 13.55 -15.18 -14.87
CA PRO A 305 12.34 -14.51 -14.40
C PRO A 305 11.26 -14.47 -15.49
N ALA A 306 10.03 -14.83 -15.12
CA ALA A 306 8.87 -14.73 -16.00
C ALA A 306 7.70 -14.04 -15.31
N VAL A 307 7.05 -13.11 -15.99
CA VAL A 307 5.74 -12.57 -15.60
C VAL A 307 4.67 -13.30 -16.40
N LEU A 308 3.76 -13.99 -15.71
CA LEU A 308 2.58 -14.61 -16.33
C LEU A 308 1.34 -13.81 -15.93
N ASP A 309 0.59 -13.33 -16.92
CA ASP A 309 -0.60 -12.52 -16.72
C ASP A 309 -1.78 -13.06 -17.54
N ALA A 310 -3.00 -12.61 -17.23
CA ALA A 310 -4.21 -12.96 -17.95
C ALA A 310 -4.38 -14.47 -18.19
N GLU A 311 -4.47 -14.92 -19.45
CA GLU A 311 -4.66 -16.32 -19.80
C GLU A 311 -3.49 -17.23 -19.37
N ALA A 312 -2.28 -16.70 -19.16
CA ALA A 312 -1.11 -17.47 -18.74
C ALA A 312 -1.17 -17.90 -17.26
N LEU A 313 -2.02 -17.26 -16.44
CA LEU A 313 -2.08 -17.47 -14.99
C LEU A 313 -2.37 -18.92 -14.58
N VAL A 314 -3.12 -19.66 -15.41
CA VAL A 314 -3.51 -21.05 -15.13
C VAL A 314 -2.43 -22.08 -15.51
N LYS A 315 -1.40 -21.66 -16.25
CA LYS A 315 -0.32 -22.53 -16.77
C LYS A 315 0.99 -22.39 -15.96
N VAL A 316 0.88 -21.91 -14.72
CA VAL A 316 2.02 -21.63 -13.83
C VAL A 316 2.70 -22.91 -13.32
N ALA A 317 4.02 -22.87 -13.18
CA ALA A 317 4.83 -23.86 -12.49
C ALA A 317 5.70 -23.20 -11.41
N PRO A 318 6.12 -23.94 -10.35
CA PRO A 318 7.06 -23.45 -9.35
C PRO A 318 8.34 -22.87 -9.95
N GLY A 319 8.84 -21.77 -9.40
CA GLY A 319 10.14 -21.21 -9.78
C GLY A 319 10.17 -19.68 -9.81
N ALA A 320 11.05 -19.14 -10.64
CA ALA A 320 11.25 -17.70 -10.85
C ALA A 320 10.10 -17.08 -11.68
N VAL A 321 8.89 -17.15 -11.14
CA VAL A 321 7.67 -16.68 -11.80
C VAL A 321 6.97 -15.67 -10.91
N VAL A 322 6.49 -14.58 -11.52
CA VAL A 322 5.51 -13.66 -10.94
C VAL A 322 4.20 -13.85 -11.68
N ILE A 323 3.11 -14.12 -10.94
CA ILE A 323 1.76 -14.08 -11.48
C ILE A 323 1.04 -12.82 -11.03
N THR A 324 0.25 -12.21 -11.92
CA THR A 324 -0.35 -10.87 -11.69
C THR A 324 -1.88 -10.87 -11.73
N PRO A 325 -2.60 -11.74 -11.01
CA PRO A 325 -4.06 -11.78 -11.08
C PRO A 325 -4.73 -10.50 -10.57
N HIS A 326 -5.85 -10.11 -11.17
CA HIS A 326 -6.88 -9.31 -10.48
C HIS A 326 -7.83 -10.22 -9.69
N GLU A 327 -8.75 -9.68 -8.90
CA GLU A 327 -9.59 -10.50 -8.00
C GLU A 327 -10.40 -11.60 -8.71
N GLY A 328 -11.05 -11.26 -9.84
CA GLY A 328 -11.74 -12.27 -10.67
C GLY A 328 -10.81 -13.38 -11.22
N GLU A 329 -9.57 -13.07 -11.58
CA GLU A 329 -8.58 -14.09 -11.98
C GLU A 329 -8.10 -14.91 -10.78
N PHE A 330 -7.89 -14.26 -9.63
CA PHE A 330 -7.54 -14.91 -8.38
C PHE A 330 -8.60 -15.95 -7.96
N ALA A 331 -9.88 -15.60 -8.13
CA ALA A 331 -11.00 -16.52 -7.94
C ALA A 331 -10.96 -17.72 -8.90
N ARG A 332 -10.63 -17.51 -10.18
CA ARG A 332 -10.44 -18.60 -11.15
C ARG A 332 -9.27 -19.51 -10.80
N LEU A 333 -8.25 -18.99 -10.10
CA LEU A 333 -7.14 -19.77 -9.57
C LEU A 333 -7.48 -20.57 -8.30
N GLY A 334 -8.71 -20.41 -7.76
CA GLY A 334 -9.19 -21.11 -6.57
C GLY A 334 -9.06 -20.32 -5.26
N TYR A 335 -8.72 -19.03 -5.32
CA TYR A 335 -8.46 -18.20 -4.14
C TYR A 335 -9.42 -17.01 -4.06
N THR A 336 -9.75 -16.58 -2.84
CA THR A 336 -10.49 -15.32 -2.62
C THR A 336 -9.71 -14.47 -1.63
N PRO A 337 -9.63 -13.13 -1.81
CA PRO A 337 -8.99 -12.27 -0.83
C PRO A 337 -9.65 -12.38 0.56
N GLY A 338 -10.95 -12.64 0.62
CA GLY A 338 -11.70 -12.77 1.87
C GLY A 338 -11.57 -11.54 2.78
N ALA A 339 -11.66 -11.77 4.08
CA ALA A 339 -11.48 -10.74 5.11
C ALA A 339 -10.00 -10.35 5.31
N ASP A 340 -9.07 -11.26 5.00
CA ASP A 340 -7.62 -11.05 5.15
C ASP A 340 -6.92 -11.29 3.81
N ARG A 341 -6.79 -10.20 3.04
CA ARG A 341 -6.14 -10.18 1.74
C ARG A 341 -4.67 -10.63 1.80
N ILE A 342 -3.95 -10.31 2.89
CA ILE A 342 -2.54 -10.65 3.02
C ILE A 342 -2.39 -12.16 3.18
N ALA A 343 -3.17 -12.76 4.09
CA ALA A 343 -3.16 -14.21 4.30
C ALA A 343 -3.52 -14.97 3.02
N ALA A 344 -4.55 -14.53 2.29
CA ALA A 344 -4.97 -15.17 1.05
C ALA A 344 -3.88 -15.15 -0.03
N VAL A 345 -3.21 -14.01 -0.24
CA VAL A 345 -2.16 -13.87 -1.25
C VAL A 345 -0.90 -14.65 -0.84
N ARG A 346 -0.56 -14.65 0.45
CA ARG A 346 0.53 -15.47 0.99
C ARG A 346 0.27 -16.96 0.81
N GLN A 347 -0.95 -17.42 1.06
CA GLN A 347 -1.35 -18.80 0.82
C GLN A 347 -1.20 -19.16 -0.67
N ALA A 348 -1.71 -18.34 -1.58
CA ALA A 348 -1.60 -18.60 -3.01
C ALA A 348 -0.14 -18.66 -3.49
N ALA A 349 0.74 -17.80 -2.97
CA ALA A 349 2.16 -17.82 -3.27
C ALA A 349 2.84 -19.09 -2.77
N ALA A 350 2.53 -19.51 -1.54
CA ALA A 350 3.06 -20.74 -0.95
C ALA A 350 2.56 -21.99 -1.69
N ASP A 351 1.26 -22.10 -1.96
CA ASP A 351 0.68 -23.26 -2.64
C ASP A 351 1.25 -23.44 -4.07
N ARG A 352 1.46 -22.33 -4.78
CA ARG A 352 1.96 -22.33 -6.16
C ARG A 352 3.48 -22.27 -6.28
N GLN A 353 4.19 -21.99 -5.18
CA GLN A 353 5.65 -21.82 -5.14
C GLN A 353 6.16 -20.78 -6.14
N VAL A 354 5.46 -19.65 -6.21
CA VAL A 354 5.76 -18.50 -7.10
C VAL A 354 5.47 -17.18 -6.37
N VAL A 355 5.91 -16.07 -6.95
CA VAL A 355 5.49 -14.74 -6.49
C VAL A 355 4.09 -14.44 -7.01
N VAL A 356 3.20 -13.96 -6.13
CA VAL A 356 1.85 -13.55 -6.49
C VAL A 356 1.68 -12.06 -6.25
N LEU A 357 1.39 -11.29 -7.29
CA LEU A 357 0.97 -9.89 -7.22
C LEU A 357 -0.54 -9.81 -7.45
N LEU A 358 -1.30 -9.59 -6.37
CA LEU A 358 -2.75 -9.41 -6.47
C LEU A 358 -3.09 -7.94 -6.69
N LYS A 359 -3.51 -7.62 -7.93
CA LYS A 359 -3.91 -6.28 -8.37
C LYS A 359 -5.16 -5.81 -7.60
N GLY A 360 -5.24 -4.51 -7.31
CA GLY A 360 -6.37 -3.87 -6.65
C GLY A 360 -6.04 -2.44 -6.22
N ALA A 361 -6.98 -1.77 -5.55
CA ALA A 361 -6.76 -0.43 -5.00
C ALA A 361 -5.53 -0.38 -4.07
N VAL A 362 -5.33 -1.46 -3.31
CA VAL A 362 -4.06 -1.80 -2.66
C VAL A 362 -3.53 -3.08 -3.30
N THR A 363 -2.32 -2.99 -3.85
CA THR A 363 -1.67 -4.16 -4.46
C THR A 363 -0.88 -4.90 -3.38
N VAL A 364 -1.10 -6.20 -3.27
CA VAL A 364 -0.41 -7.08 -2.31
C VAL A 364 0.44 -8.07 -3.09
N VAL A 365 1.72 -8.14 -2.78
CA VAL A 365 2.68 -9.05 -3.40
C VAL A 365 3.23 -10.00 -2.36
N ALA A 366 3.12 -11.31 -2.57
CA ALA A 366 3.71 -12.30 -1.66
C ALA A 366 4.74 -13.16 -2.38
N ALA A 367 5.86 -13.40 -1.70
CA ALA A 367 6.83 -14.43 -2.04
C ALA A 367 6.39 -15.78 -1.43
N PRO A 368 6.81 -16.92 -2.02
CA PRO A 368 6.45 -18.25 -1.50
C PRO A 368 7.05 -18.54 -0.10
N GLY A 369 8.08 -17.79 0.31
CA GLY A 369 8.69 -17.85 1.65
C GLY A 369 7.88 -17.17 2.76
N GLY A 370 6.84 -16.41 2.39
CA GLY A 370 5.95 -15.73 3.34
C GLY A 370 6.16 -14.21 3.43
N GLU A 371 7.22 -13.67 2.84
CA GLU A 371 7.42 -12.23 2.74
C GLU A 371 6.34 -11.57 1.89
N VAL A 372 5.84 -10.43 2.36
CA VAL A 372 4.78 -9.66 1.72
C VAL A 372 5.18 -8.21 1.55
N PHE A 373 4.91 -7.66 0.37
CA PHE A 373 5.15 -6.29 0.00
C PHE A 373 3.84 -5.66 -0.47
N ILE A 374 3.49 -4.52 0.10
CA ILE A 374 2.23 -3.83 -0.12
C ILE A 374 2.51 -2.51 -0.82
N ASN A 375 1.87 -2.28 -1.96
CA ASN A 375 1.84 -0.98 -2.60
C ASN A 375 0.50 -0.31 -2.32
N THR A 376 0.56 0.80 -1.57
CA THR A 376 -0.59 1.68 -1.29
C THR A 376 -0.65 2.89 -2.22
N HIS A 377 0.36 3.08 -3.09
CA HIS A 377 0.42 4.17 -4.05
C HIS A 377 -0.33 3.79 -5.33
N SER A 378 -1.54 4.28 -5.49
CA SER A 378 -2.41 3.97 -6.63
C SER A 378 -3.27 5.16 -7.02
N SER A 379 -3.80 5.13 -8.25
CA SER A 379 -4.67 6.17 -8.79
C SER A 379 -5.95 5.55 -9.34
N PRO A 380 -7.13 6.18 -9.16
CA PRO A 380 -8.37 5.77 -9.81
C PRO A 380 -8.26 5.67 -11.34
N ASN A 381 -7.35 6.43 -11.96
CA ASN A 381 -7.08 6.36 -13.39
C ASN A 381 -6.64 4.96 -13.85
N LEU A 382 -6.05 4.15 -12.96
CA LEU A 382 -5.62 2.79 -13.27
C LEU A 382 -6.77 1.81 -13.51
N ALA A 383 -8.02 2.21 -13.26
CA ALA A 383 -9.20 1.44 -13.61
C ALA A 383 -9.45 1.37 -15.14
N ALA A 384 -8.60 2.00 -15.96
CA ALA A 384 -8.65 1.88 -17.41
C ALA A 384 -8.28 0.46 -17.90
N ALA A 385 -9.04 -0.06 -18.87
CA ALA A 385 -8.77 -1.37 -19.46
C ALA A 385 -7.40 -1.40 -20.15
N GLY A 386 -6.56 -2.37 -19.79
CA GLY A 386 -5.19 -2.51 -20.31
C GLY A 386 -4.09 -1.86 -19.45
N SER A 387 -4.44 -1.18 -18.35
CA SER A 387 -3.43 -0.71 -17.37
C SER A 387 -2.59 -1.86 -16.82
N GLY A 388 -3.22 -3.01 -16.57
CA GLY A 388 -2.53 -4.25 -16.16
C GLY A 388 -1.47 -4.71 -17.15
N ASP A 389 -1.70 -4.53 -18.46
CA ASP A 389 -0.74 -4.92 -19.49
C ASP A 389 0.54 -4.08 -19.40
N ILE A 390 0.39 -2.77 -19.14
CA ILE A 390 1.50 -1.82 -18.91
C ILE A 390 2.33 -2.27 -17.71
N LEU A 391 1.67 -2.61 -16.60
CA LEU A 391 2.33 -3.13 -15.40
C LEU A 391 3.14 -4.41 -15.70
N SER A 392 2.56 -5.37 -16.42
CA SER A 392 3.22 -6.61 -16.78
C SER A 392 4.48 -6.37 -17.62
N GLY A 393 4.41 -5.44 -18.57
CA GLY A 393 5.57 -5.00 -19.37
C GLY A 393 6.66 -4.32 -18.56
N LEU A 394 6.28 -3.31 -17.77
CA LEU A 394 7.18 -2.57 -16.88
C LEU A 394 7.92 -3.53 -15.93
N MET A 395 7.18 -4.43 -15.30
CA MET A 395 7.74 -5.42 -14.38
C MET A 395 8.71 -6.38 -15.08
N GLY A 396 8.34 -6.89 -16.26
CA GLY A 396 9.23 -7.76 -17.04
C GLY A 396 10.54 -7.08 -17.43
N GLY A 397 10.49 -5.80 -17.83
CA GLY A 397 11.68 -5.01 -18.12
C GLY A 397 12.55 -4.78 -16.89
N MET A 398 11.95 -4.46 -15.74
CA MET A 398 12.67 -4.30 -14.47
C MET A 398 13.32 -5.62 -14.03
N LEU A 399 12.62 -6.75 -14.16
CA LEU A 399 13.17 -8.08 -13.87
C LEU A 399 14.35 -8.41 -14.79
N ALA A 400 14.20 -8.18 -16.10
CA ALA A 400 15.27 -8.38 -17.08
C ALA A 400 16.51 -7.57 -16.71
N ARG A 401 16.34 -6.28 -16.38
CA ARG A 401 17.43 -5.37 -16.00
C ARG A 401 18.13 -5.80 -14.73
N HIS A 402 17.36 -6.17 -13.70
CA HIS A 402 17.89 -6.50 -12.37
C HIS A 402 18.64 -7.83 -12.35
N PHE A 403 18.12 -8.85 -13.06
CA PHE A 403 18.66 -10.21 -13.02
C PHE A 403 19.60 -10.56 -14.17
N VAL A 404 20.08 -9.57 -14.95
CA VAL A 404 21.16 -9.81 -15.93
C VAL A 404 22.36 -10.46 -15.25
N GLY A 405 22.68 -11.68 -15.69
CA GLY A 405 23.83 -12.43 -15.18
C GLY A 405 23.70 -12.87 -13.71
N ARG A 406 22.49 -12.84 -13.13
CA ARG A 406 22.23 -13.24 -11.75
C ARG A 406 21.22 -14.39 -11.70
N THR A 407 21.32 -15.21 -10.66
CA THR A 407 20.27 -16.17 -10.32
C THR A 407 19.08 -15.42 -9.74
N PRO A 408 17.85 -15.70 -10.19
CA PRO A 408 16.67 -15.03 -9.66
C PRO A 408 16.30 -15.52 -8.25
N GLU A 409 16.23 -14.58 -7.31
CA GLU A 409 15.76 -14.81 -5.94
C GLU A 409 14.31 -14.36 -5.81
N VAL A 410 13.41 -15.25 -5.40
CA VAL A 410 11.95 -15.01 -5.39
C VAL A 410 11.52 -13.86 -4.48
N VAL A 411 12.23 -13.63 -3.37
CA VAL A 411 11.94 -12.50 -2.45
C VAL A 411 12.31 -11.17 -3.11
N ASP A 412 13.42 -11.10 -3.83
CA ASP A 412 13.84 -9.90 -4.56
C ASP A 412 12.93 -9.63 -5.75
N MET A 413 12.46 -10.69 -6.42
CA MET A 413 11.41 -10.58 -7.45
C MET A 413 10.12 -9.99 -6.87
N ALA A 414 9.71 -10.42 -5.67
CA ALA A 414 8.52 -9.90 -5.01
C ALA A 414 8.67 -8.41 -4.62
N ARG A 415 9.83 -7.98 -4.10
CA ARG A 415 10.12 -6.56 -3.87
C ARG A 415 10.05 -5.75 -5.15
N LEU A 416 10.70 -6.23 -6.20
CA LEU A 416 10.74 -5.56 -7.49
C LEU A 416 9.34 -5.46 -8.11
N ALA A 417 8.52 -6.52 -8.03
CA ALA A 417 7.13 -6.50 -8.49
C ALA A 417 6.27 -5.47 -7.73
N ALA A 418 6.46 -5.34 -6.42
CA ALA A 418 5.80 -4.29 -5.64
C ALA A 418 6.29 -2.88 -6.02
N CYS A 419 7.59 -2.71 -6.30
CA CYS A 419 8.13 -1.44 -6.81
C CYS A 419 7.63 -1.11 -8.23
N ALA A 420 7.46 -2.11 -9.10
CA ALA A 420 6.84 -1.94 -10.40
C ALA A 420 5.38 -1.46 -10.27
N ALA A 421 4.62 -2.00 -9.31
CA ALA A 421 3.28 -1.53 -9.00
C ALA A 421 3.25 -0.09 -8.46
N LEU A 422 4.23 0.30 -7.64
CA LEU A 422 4.41 1.68 -7.15
C LEU A 422 4.67 2.67 -8.31
N VAL A 423 5.59 2.33 -9.22
CA VAL A 423 5.90 3.15 -10.40
C VAL A 423 4.70 3.23 -11.34
N HIS A 424 4.01 2.12 -11.58
CA HIS A 424 2.77 2.11 -12.35
C HIS A 424 1.67 2.96 -11.68
N GLY A 425 1.59 2.90 -10.34
CA GLY A 425 0.78 3.77 -9.50
C GLY A 425 1.00 5.25 -9.81
N GLN A 426 2.27 5.66 -9.79
CA GLN A 426 2.69 7.02 -10.10
C GLN A 426 2.36 7.42 -11.54
N ALA A 427 2.52 6.51 -12.52
CA ALA A 427 2.12 6.80 -13.91
C ALA A 427 0.62 7.11 -14.00
N GLY A 428 -0.20 6.37 -13.26
CA GLY A 428 -1.64 6.64 -13.15
C GLY A 428 -1.97 7.96 -12.47
N GLU A 429 -1.18 8.42 -11.48
CA GLU A 429 -1.35 9.74 -10.86
C GLU A 429 -0.96 10.89 -11.79
N LEU A 430 0.09 10.71 -12.59
CA LEU A 430 0.56 11.71 -13.55
C LEU A 430 -0.37 11.85 -14.76
N ALA A 431 -1.12 10.79 -15.10
CA ALA A 431 -2.09 10.83 -16.18
C ALA A 431 -3.26 11.77 -15.81
N SER A 432 -3.59 12.71 -16.70
CA SER A 432 -4.68 13.66 -16.45
C SER A 432 -6.04 12.99 -16.57
N PHE A 433 -6.96 13.26 -15.64
CA PHE A 433 -8.33 12.75 -15.72
C PHE A 433 -9.13 13.48 -16.81
N PRO A 434 -9.95 12.78 -17.63
CA PRO A 434 -10.10 11.33 -17.70
C PRO A 434 -8.96 10.67 -18.48
N ALA A 435 -8.25 9.73 -17.84
CA ALA A 435 -7.10 9.05 -18.44
C ALA A 435 -7.48 7.77 -19.18
N THR A 436 -6.87 7.55 -20.34
CA THR A 436 -6.86 6.25 -21.03
C THR A 436 -5.60 5.46 -20.68
N SER A 437 -5.55 4.17 -21.01
CA SER A 437 -4.34 3.35 -20.83
C SER A 437 -3.14 3.86 -21.64
N LEU A 438 -3.37 4.55 -22.77
CA LEU A 438 -2.29 5.17 -23.52
C LEU A 438 -1.72 6.38 -22.76
N ASP A 439 -2.59 7.22 -22.18
CA ASP A 439 -2.14 8.34 -21.35
C ASP A 439 -1.31 7.86 -20.16
N ILE A 440 -1.69 6.72 -19.55
CA ILE A 440 -0.91 6.08 -18.48
C ILE A 440 0.44 5.57 -19.01
N ALA A 441 0.45 4.89 -20.16
CA ALA A 441 1.67 4.38 -20.79
C ALA A 441 2.67 5.50 -21.09
N ASP A 442 2.18 6.64 -21.57
CA ASP A 442 2.99 7.82 -21.87
C ASP A 442 3.63 8.44 -20.62
N GLN A 443 3.05 8.22 -19.43
CA GLN A 443 3.59 8.69 -18.15
C GLN A 443 4.58 7.72 -17.48
N VAL A 444 4.78 6.50 -18.02
CA VAL A 444 5.69 5.52 -17.38
C VAL A 444 7.12 6.07 -17.29
N ALA A 445 7.61 6.75 -18.33
CA ALA A 445 8.95 7.35 -18.31
C ALA A 445 9.11 8.41 -17.19
N ALA A 446 8.08 9.25 -17.00
CA ALA A 446 8.08 10.27 -15.95
C ALA A 446 7.97 9.62 -14.56
N ALA A 447 7.18 8.56 -14.41
CA ALA A 447 7.07 7.80 -13.17
C ALA A 447 8.39 7.08 -12.81
N VAL A 448 9.09 6.53 -13.79
CA VAL A 448 10.43 5.94 -13.58
C VAL A 448 11.44 7.02 -13.16
N ALA A 449 11.42 8.19 -13.78
CA ALA A 449 12.27 9.31 -13.37
C ALA A 449 11.95 9.80 -11.95
N TRP A 450 10.67 9.81 -11.57
CA TRP A 450 10.23 10.07 -10.19
C TRP A 450 10.79 9.03 -9.23
N ALA A 451 10.68 7.74 -9.53
CA ALA A 451 11.21 6.68 -8.67
C ALA A 451 12.75 6.76 -8.55
N ALA A 452 13.47 6.95 -9.65
CA ALA A 452 14.94 7.01 -9.70
C ALA A 452 15.55 8.24 -9.01
N SER A 453 14.73 9.24 -8.62
CA SER A 453 15.16 10.45 -7.91
C SER A 453 14.73 10.48 -6.45
N GLY A 454 14.18 9.38 -5.94
CA GLY A 454 13.67 9.24 -4.58
C GLY A 454 14.66 8.73 -3.55
#